data_AF-A0A1M5QNY7-F1
#
_entry.id   AF-A0A1M5QNY7-F1
#
_cell.length_a   1.000
_cell.length_b   1.000
_cell.length_c   1.000
_cell.angle_alpha   90.00
_cell.angle_beta   90.00
_cell.angle_gamma   90.00
#
_symmetry.space_group_name_H-M   'P 1'
#
loop_
_entity.id
_entity.type
_entity.pdbx_description
1 polymer ?
#
loop_
_entity_poly.entity_id
_entity_poly.type
_entity_poly.pdbx_seq_one_letter_code
_entity_poly.pdbx_strand_id
1 'polypeptide(L)'
;MSAGGSRFERGLAALLAERPVPFRRLPVALLSREHKARELQRLAALKAQTAAYEAELVLGLADDSPDDDDPPPGTPGARSGSWAPDPELPGVSEFFTAELAVVLNVGRPTASTLAKRAWTYRESLPATWAALAAGELDERRAMVLVDVLQWTAPALARQVESRLLPRAAEWTL
;
A
#
# COMPACT_ATOMS: atom_id res chain seq x y z
N MET A 1 15.06 -1.14 -18.17
CA MET A 1 15.86 0.10 -17.98
C MET A 1 16.05 0.28 -16.49
N SER A 2 17.28 0.12 -15.98
CA SER A 2 17.57 0.12 -14.54
C SER A 2 17.06 1.38 -13.85
N ALA A 3 16.13 1.23 -12.91
CA ALA A 3 15.76 2.25 -11.93
C ALA A 3 16.64 2.13 -10.66
N GLY A 4 17.88 1.64 -10.78
CA GLY A 4 18.80 1.54 -9.66
C GLY A 4 19.54 2.86 -9.50
N GLY A 5 19.14 3.70 -8.54
CA GLY A 5 19.79 4.98 -8.24
C GLY A 5 21.32 4.90 -8.09
N SER A 6 22.03 6.01 -8.16
CA SER A 6 23.49 6.02 -8.05
C SER A 6 23.96 5.45 -6.69
N ARG A 7 25.19 4.95 -6.60
CA ARG A 7 25.76 4.47 -5.31
C ARG A 7 25.71 5.55 -4.23
N PHE A 8 25.82 6.81 -4.63
CA PHE A 8 25.66 7.97 -3.75
C PHE A 8 24.21 8.10 -3.24
N GLU A 9 23.21 8.01 -4.12
CA GLU A 9 21.79 8.06 -3.74
C GLU A 9 21.41 6.91 -2.78
N ARG A 10 21.89 5.69 -3.05
CA ARG A 10 21.71 4.56 -2.12
C ARG A 10 22.40 4.79 -0.77
N GLY A 11 23.62 5.32 -0.78
CA GLY A 11 24.35 5.65 0.44
C GLY A 11 23.66 6.75 1.27
N LEU A 12 23.11 7.77 0.60
CA LEU A 12 22.34 8.81 1.24
C LEU A 12 21.01 8.27 1.80
N ALA A 13 20.30 7.43 1.04
CA ALA A 13 19.07 6.77 1.50
C ALA A 13 19.32 5.91 2.74
N ALA A 14 20.39 5.11 2.75
CA ALA A 14 20.79 4.30 3.91
C ALA A 14 21.07 5.19 5.14
N LEU A 15 21.84 6.26 4.96
CA LEU A 15 22.13 7.21 6.05
C LEU A 15 20.87 7.88 6.59
N LEU A 16 19.91 8.20 5.73
CA LEU A 16 18.62 8.78 6.13
C LEU A 16 17.73 7.76 6.85
N ALA A 17 17.74 6.50 6.43
CA ALA A 17 16.97 5.42 7.04
C ALA A 17 17.42 5.10 8.47
N GLU A 18 18.69 5.32 8.81
CA GLU A 18 19.21 5.15 10.19
C GLU A 18 18.74 6.26 11.15
N ARG A 19 18.18 7.37 10.65
CA ARG A 19 17.72 8.47 11.50
C ARG A 19 16.34 8.14 12.09
N PRO A 20 16.12 8.31 13.41
CA PRO A 20 14.81 8.08 13.98
C PRO A 20 13.81 9.08 13.42
N VAL A 21 12.64 8.60 12.98
CA VAL A 21 11.54 9.46 12.52
C VAL A 21 10.94 10.17 13.74
N PRO A 22 11.06 11.51 13.86
CA PRO A 22 10.56 12.21 15.03
C PRO A 22 9.02 12.25 15.00
N PHE A 23 8.38 11.64 15.98
CA PHE A 23 6.93 11.78 16.16
C PHE A 23 6.61 13.04 16.97
N ARG A 24 6.03 14.04 16.33
CA ARG A 24 5.60 15.27 17.01
C ARG A 24 4.30 15.02 17.77
N ARG A 25 4.36 15.11 19.11
CA ARG A 25 3.19 14.97 19.99
C ARG A 25 2.89 16.29 20.71
N LEU A 26 1.63 16.73 20.67
CA LEU A 26 1.15 17.87 21.45
C LEU A 26 0.79 17.45 22.89
N PRO A 27 0.94 18.33 23.90
CA PRO A 27 0.54 18.06 25.26
C PRO A 27 -0.99 18.03 25.39
N VAL A 28 -1.60 16.85 25.22
CA VAL A 28 -3.06 16.63 25.14
C VAL A 28 -3.82 17.24 26.32
N ALA A 29 -3.23 17.25 27.51
CA ALA A 29 -3.82 17.84 28.72
C ALA A 29 -4.05 19.36 28.59
N LEU A 30 -3.27 20.05 27.75
CA LEU A 30 -3.36 21.50 27.52
C LEU A 30 -4.27 21.84 26.32
N LEU A 31 -4.77 20.85 25.58
CA LEU A 31 -5.61 21.08 24.40
C LEU A 31 -7.08 21.27 24.78
N SER A 32 -7.71 22.31 24.24
CA SER A 32 -9.16 22.47 24.25
C SER A 32 -9.84 21.34 23.45
N ARG A 33 -11.15 21.17 23.59
CA ARG A 33 -11.93 20.22 22.79
C ARG A 33 -11.74 20.44 21.29
N GLU A 34 -11.75 21.69 20.86
CA GLU A 34 -11.58 22.09 19.46
C GLU A 34 -10.16 21.79 18.96
N HIS A 35 -9.13 22.06 19.76
CA HIS A 35 -7.76 21.70 19.42
C HIS A 35 -7.56 20.19 19.32
N LYS A 36 -8.19 19.39 20.20
CA LYS A 36 -8.17 17.92 20.09
C LYS A 36 -8.81 17.44 18.80
N ALA A 37 -9.95 18.02 18.41
CA ALA A 37 -10.62 17.67 17.15
C ALA A 37 -9.75 17.97 15.93
N ARG A 38 -9.14 19.17 15.87
CA ARG A 38 -8.19 19.53 14.80
C ARG A 38 -6.97 18.62 14.76
N GLU A 39 -6.44 18.25 15.92
CA GLU A 39 -5.30 17.33 15.98
C GLU A 39 -5.67 15.91 15.51
N LEU A 40 -6.89 15.44 15.82
CA LEU A 40 -7.40 14.18 15.27
C LEU A 40 -7.54 14.23 13.74
N GLN A 41 -8.00 15.36 13.17
CA GLN A 41 -8.06 15.54 11.71
C GLN A 41 -6.67 15.49 11.07
N ARG A 42 -5.68 16.13 11.70
CA ARG A 42 -4.26 16.06 11.25
C ARG A 42 -3.72 14.64 11.32
N LEU A 43 -4.00 13.91 12.41
CA LEU A 43 -3.59 12.51 12.54
C LEU A 43 -4.27 11.61 11.51
N ALA A 44 -5.53 11.87 11.15
CA ALA A 44 -6.22 11.13 10.10
C ALA A 44 -5.56 11.35 8.73
N ALA A 45 -5.22 12.59 8.38
CA ALA A 45 -4.49 12.91 7.16
C ALA A 45 -3.08 12.28 7.17
N LEU A 46 -2.37 12.32 8.30
CA LEU A 46 -1.06 11.66 8.42
C LEU A 46 -1.17 10.14 8.22
N LYS A 47 -2.19 9.50 8.81
CA LYS A 47 -2.44 8.07 8.62
C LYS A 47 -2.68 7.72 7.15
N ALA A 48 -3.46 8.54 6.44
CA ALA A 48 -3.68 8.39 5.01
C ALA A 48 -2.35 8.45 4.24
N GLN A 49 -1.55 9.49 4.48
CA GLN A 49 -0.26 9.67 3.81
C GLN A 49 0.69 8.49 4.10
N THR A 50 0.76 8.03 5.36
CA THR A 50 1.59 6.87 5.71
C THR A 50 1.07 5.57 5.13
N ALA A 51 -0.24 5.40 4.96
CA ALA A 51 -0.81 4.22 4.29
C ALA A 51 -0.49 4.24 2.78
N ALA A 52 -0.51 5.41 2.15
CA ALA A 52 -0.08 5.55 0.76
C ALA A 52 1.42 5.24 0.59
N TYR A 53 2.25 5.70 1.52
CA TYR A 53 3.69 5.41 1.54
C TYR A 53 3.98 3.93 1.84
N GLU A 54 3.23 3.30 2.74
CA GLU A 54 3.31 1.85 2.97
C GLU A 54 2.99 1.07 1.69
N ALA A 55 1.94 1.46 0.94
CA ALA A 55 1.62 0.86 -0.34
C ALA A 55 2.77 1.05 -1.37
N GLU A 56 3.40 2.22 -1.41
CA GLU A 56 4.57 2.49 -2.26
C GLU A 56 5.73 1.55 -1.93
N LEU A 57 6.06 1.39 -0.65
CA LEU A 57 7.12 0.50 -0.19
C LEU A 57 6.82 -0.97 -0.52
N VAL A 58 5.56 -1.40 -0.32
CA VAL A 58 5.13 -2.76 -0.66
C VAL A 58 5.26 -3.02 -2.16
N LEU A 59 4.89 -2.07 -3.01
CA LEU A 59 5.04 -2.19 -4.46
C LEU A 59 6.51 -2.18 -4.87
N GLY A 60 7.34 -1.35 -4.25
CA GLY A 60 8.79 -1.36 -4.48
C GLY A 60 9.42 -2.71 -4.12
N LEU A 61 9.05 -3.29 -2.97
CA LEU A 61 9.49 -4.64 -2.61
C LEU A 61 8.97 -5.70 -3.58
N ALA A 62 7.73 -5.58 -4.06
CA ALA A 62 7.18 -6.51 -5.05
C ALA A 62 7.92 -6.44 -6.38
N ASP A 63 8.28 -5.23 -6.83
CA ASP A 63 9.07 -5.01 -8.05
C ASP A 63 10.51 -5.55 -7.91
N ASP A 64 11.05 -5.59 -6.69
CA ASP A 64 12.36 -6.19 -6.35
C ASP A 64 12.28 -7.72 -6.10
N SER A 65 11.10 -8.33 -6.21
CA SER A 65 10.84 -9.77 -6.00
C SER A 65 10.21 -10.43 -7.24
N PRO A 66 10.87 -10.42 -8.41
CA PRO A 66 10.36 -11.08 -9.61
C PRO A 66 10.23 -12.60 -9.43
N ASP A 67 9.32 -13.23 -10.17
CA ASP A 67 9.10 -14.68 -10.16
C ASP A 67 10.11 -15.47 -11.02
N ASP A 68 11.13 -14.82 -11.58
CA ASP A 68 12.17 -15.43 -12.44
C ASP A 68 12.91 -16.60 -11.76
N ASP A 69 13.06 -16.53 -10.43
CA ASP A 69 13.76 -17.54 -9.61
C ASP A 69 12.79 -18.53 -8.91
N ASP A 70 11.48 -18.43 -9.14
CA ASP A 70 10.52 -19.34 -8.53
C ASP A 70 10.70 -20.78 -9.08
N PRO A 71 10.53 -21.82 -8.24
CA PRO A 71 10.65 -23.20 -8.68
C PRO A 71 9.68 -23.51 -9.83
N PRO A 72 10.15 -24.08 -10.96
CA PRO A 72 9.30 -24.32 -12.10
C PRO A 72 8.21 -25.36 -11.78
N PRO A 73 7.03 -25.28 -12.43
CA PRO A 73 5.94 -26.21 -12.18
C PRO A 73 6.38 -27.68 -12.27
N GLY A 74 6.07 -28.47 -11.24
CA GLY A 74 6.41 -29.89 -11.17
C GLY A 74 7.76 -30.21 -10.52
N THR A 75 8.54 -29.23 -10.07
CA THR A 75 9.72 -29.49 -9.21
C THR A 75 9.34 -29.58 -7.73
N PRO A 76 10.12 -30.31 -6.91
CA PRO A 76 9.91 -30.30 -5.46
C PRO A 76 9.90 -28.87 -4.91
N GLY A 77 8.87 -28.51 -4.15
CA GLY A 77 8.71 -27.17 -3.59
C GLY A 77 7.95 -26.17 -4.48
N ALA A 78 7.75 -26.48 -5.76
CA ALA A 78 6.88 -25.68 -6.62
C ALA A 78 5.41 -25.84 -6.21
N ARG A 79 4.61 -24.80 -6.45
CA ARG A 79 3.15 -24.90 -6.47
C ARG A 79 2.70 -26.11 -7.30
N SER A 80 1.98 -27.04 -6.66
CA SER A 80 1.50 -28.26 -7.31
C SER A 80 0.00 -28.46 -7.11
N GLY A 81 -0.73 -28.74 -8.20
CA GLY A 81 -2.13 -29.16 -8.19
C GLY A 81 -3.10 -28.15 -8.80
N SER A 82 -4.22 -28.63 -9.36
CA SER A 82 -5.28 -27.82 -9.98
C SER A 82 -6.05 -26.90 -9.02
N TRP A 83 -5.74 -26.98 -7.73
CA TRP A 83 -6.31 -26.18 -6.64
C TRP A 83 -5.33 -25.14 -6.08
N ALA A 84 -4.12 -25.05 -6.63
CA ALA A 84 -3.20 -23.99 -6.24
C ALA A 84 -3.86 -22.63 -6.55
N PRO A 85 -4.02 -21.73 -5.58
CA PRO A 85 -4.56 -20.40 -5.86
C PRO A 85 -3.64 -19.68 -6.84
N ASP A 86 -4.21 -18.85 -7.70
CA ASP A 86 -3.44 -18.00 -8.62
C ASP A 86 -2.39 -17.17 -7.85
N PRO A 87 -1.25 -16.82 -8.49
CA PRO A 87 -0.30 -15.87 -7.89
C PRO A 87 -1.04 -14.60 -7.47
N GLU A 88 -0.75 -14.16 -6.24
CA GLU A 88 -1.51 -13.07 -5.61
C GLU A 88 -1.29 -11.73 -6.32
N LEU A 89 -0.17 -11.62 -7.04
CA LEU A 89 0.29 -10.48 -7.80
C LEU A 89 0.94 -11.00 -9.10
N PRO A 90 0.56 -10.49 -10.29
CA PRO A 90 1.18 -10.87 -11.55
C PRO A 90 2.69 -10.52 -11.61
N GLY A 91 3.54 -11.49 -11.97
CA GLY A 91 4.98 -11.30 -12.17
C GLY A 91 5.82 -11.12 -10.90
N VAL A 92 5.24 -11.47 -9.75
CA VAL A 92 5.89 -11.37 -8.44
C VAL A 92 5.99 -12.77 -7.84
N SER A 93 7.13 -13.05 -7.21
CA SER A 93 7.41 -14.35 -6.58
C SER A 93 6.29 -14.82 -5.66
N GLU A 94 5.99 -16.12 -5.67
CA GLU A 94 4.99 -16.74 -4.81
C GLU A 94 5.29 -16.63 -3.31
N PHE A 95 6.55 -16.38 -2.95
CA PHE A 95 7.02 -16.24 -1.58
C PHE A 95 6.84 -14.82 -1.04
N PHE A 96 6.66 -13.82 -1.91
CA PHE A 96 6.64 -12.40 -1.55
C PHE A 96 5.72 -12.08 -0.36
N THR A 97 4.48 -12.60 -0.34
CA THR A 97 3.54 -12.28 0.74
C THR A 97 3.87 -12.96 2.07
N ALA A 98 4.66 -14.03 2.05
CA ALA A 98 5.23 -14.62 3.26
C ALA A 98 6.42 -13.79 3.78
N GLU A 99 7.29 -13.32 2.90
CA GLU A 99 8.41 -12.45 3.25
C GLU A 99 7.92 -11.11 3.80
N LEU A 100 6.94 -10.50 3.14
CA LEU A 100 6.29 -9.27 3.60
C LEU A 100 5.67 -9.44 4.99
N ALA A 101 5.08 -10.62 5.28
CA ALA A 101 4.53 -10.93 6.59
C ALA A 101 5.61 -10.95 7.68
N VAL A 102 6.81 -11.44 7.36
CA VAL A 102 7.97 -11.40 8.27
C VAL A 102 8.45 -9.97 8.48
N VAL A 103 8.58 -9.16 7.41
CA VAL A 103 9.03 -7.75 7.49
C VAL A 103 8.11 -6.92 8.38
N LEU A 104 6.79 -7.08 8.20
CA LEU A 104 5.79 -6.32 8.94
C LEU A 104 5.43 -6.95 10.31
N ASN A 105 5.95 -8.14 10.62
CA ASN A 105 5.60 -8.92 11.80
C ASN A 105 4.07 -9.14 11.94
N VAL A 106 3.43 -9.58 10.85
CA VAL A 106 1.99 -9.87 10.77
C VAL A 106 1.73 -11.28 10.21
N GLY A 107 0.47 -11.72 10.24
CA GLY A 107 0.08 -12.97 9.58
C GLY A 107 0.07 -12.84 8.05
N ARG A 108 0.36 -13.93 7.33
CA ARG A 108 0.33 -13.98 5.85
C ARG A 108 -0.97 -13.47 5.23
N PRO A 109 -2.19 -13.75 5.76
CA PRO A 109 -3.42 -13.18 5.20
C PRO A 109 -3.46 -11.65 5.24
N THR A 110 -2.93 -11.04 6.30
CA THR A 110 -2.84 -9.58 6.42
C THR A 110 -1.87 -9.00 5.40
N ALA A 111 -0.68 -9.58 5.26
CA ALA A 111 0.31 -9.15 4.27
C ALA A 111 -0.22 -9.31 2.83
N SER A 112 -0.88 -10.42 2.52
CA SER A 112 -1.55 -10.64 1.23
C SER A 112 -2.61 -9.58 0.92
N THR A 113 -3.43 -9.24 1.92
CA THR A 113 -4.47 -8.21 1.78
C THR A 113 -3.85 -6.84 1.51
N LEU A 114 -2.80 -6.49 2.25
CA LEU A 114 -2.05 -5.25 2.04
C LEU A 114 -1.43 -5.18 0.64
N ALA A 115 -0.80 -6.26 0.19
CA ALA A 115 -0.16 -6.36 -1.11
C ALA A 115 -1.16 -6.22 -2.27
N LYS A 116 -2.30 -6.93 -2.19
CA LYS A 116 -3.40 -6.82 -3.17
C LYS A 116 -4.00 -5.41 -3.21
N ARG A 117 -4.15 -4.78 -2.04
CA ARG A 117 -4.62 -3.39 -1.94
C ARG A 117 -3.64 -2.42 -2.61
N ALA A 118 -2.34 -2.55 -2.32
CA ALA A 118 -1.30 -1.73 -2.94
C ALA A 118 -1.28 -1.92 -4.47
N TRP A 119 -1.38 -3.16 -4.96
CA TRP A 119 -1.49 -3.43 -6.39
C TRP A 119 -2.74 -2.81 -7.02
N THR A 120 -3.88 -2.89 -6.35
CA THR A 120 -5.14 -2.28 -6.83
C THR A 120 -5.00 -0.76 -6.94
N TYR A 121 -4.32 -0.10 -6.00
CA TYR A 121 -4.00 1.32 -6.10
C TYR A 121 -3.16 1.64 -7.34
N ARG A 122 -2.09 0.88 -7.60
CA ARG A 122 -1.23 1.10 -8.77
C ARG A 122 -1.97 0.86 -10.09
N GLU A 123 -2.64 -0.29 -10.20
CA GLU A 123 -3.19 -0.74 -11.48
C GLU A 123 -4.57 -0.17 -11.80
N SER A 124 -5.43 -0.02 -10.80
CA SER A 124 -6.85 0.26 -11.01
C SER A 124 -7.30 1.60 -10.45
N LEU A 125 -6.70 2.08 -9.36
CA LEU A 125 -7.14 3.26 -8.62
C LEU A 125 -6.02 4.28 -8.33
N PRO A 126 -5.31 4.78 -9.37
CA PRO A 126 -4.18 5.68 -9.17
C PRO A 126 -4.59 7.06 -8.63
N ALA A 127 -5.79 7.55 -8.95
CA ALA A 127 -6.24 8.85 -8.43
C ALA A 127 -6.60 8.77 -6.94
N THR A 128 -7.16 7.63 -6.50
CA THR A 128 -7.43 7.31 -5.10
C THR A 128 -6.11 7.24 -4.34
N TRP A 129 -5.09 6.59 -4.90
CA TRP A 129 -3.76 6.54 -4.29
C TRP A 129 -3.15 7.93 -4.15
N ALA A 130 -3.24 8.77 -5.18
CA ALA A 130 -2.77 10.16 -5.14
C ALA A 130 -3.51 10.98 -4.06
N ALA A 131 -4.83 10.84 -3.94
CA ALA A 131 -5.61 11.54 -2.92
C ALA A 131 -5.26 11.06 -1.50
N LEU A 132 -4.97 9.77 -1.32
CA LEU A 132 -4.49 9.19 -0.07
C LEU A 132 -3.09 9.73 0.28
N ALA A 133 -2.18 9.80 -0.69
CA ALA A 133 -0.83 10.36 -0.55
C ALA A 133 -0.83 11.87 -0.27
N ALA A 134 -1.85 12.60 -0.73
CA ALA A 134 -2.05 14.01 -0.39
C ALA A 134 -2.71 14.19 1.00
N GLY A 135 -3.28 13.14 1.58
CA GLY A 135 -4.09 13.22 2.81
C GLY A 135 -5.46 13.88 2.60
N GLU A 136 -5.92 13.98 1.36
CA GLU A 136 -7.24 14.52 0.97
C GLU A 136 -8.34 13.47 1.11
N LEU A 137 -7.96 12.19 1.04
CA LEU A 137 -8.82 11.03 1.28
C LEU A 137 -8.30 10.26 2.49
N ASP A 138 -9.17 9.90 3.44
CA ASP A 138 -8.76 9.02 4.54
C ASP A 138 -8.69 7.55 4.10
N GLU A 139 -7.94 6.77 4.86
CA GLU A 139 -7.70 5.35 4.58
C GLU A 139 -8.99 4.53 4.47
N ARG A 140 -10.00 4.78 5.32
CA ARG A 140 -11.23 3.98 5.33
C ARG A 140 -12.02 4.20 4.05
N ARG A 141 -12.14 5.43 3.57
CA ARG A 141 -12.78 5.73 2.29
C ARG A 141 -12.02 5.13 1.11
N ALA A 142 -10.69 5.19 1.14
CA ALA A 142 -9.85 4.56 0.11
C ALA A 142 -10.02 3.03 0.08
N MET A 143 -10.14 2.38 1.25
CA MET A 143 -10.43 0.94 1.35
C MET A 143 -11.77 0.58 0.75
N VAL A 144 -12.82 1.37 1.00
CA VAL A 144 -14.15 1.11 0.40
C VAL A 144 -14.09 1.14 -1.13
N LEU A 145 -13.34 2.08 -1.72
CA LEU A 145 -13.15 2.13 -3.17
C LEU A 145 -12.43 0.89 -3.69
N VAL A 146 -11.38 0.43 -3.00
CA VAL A 146 -10.69 -0.83 -3.33
C VAL A 146 -11.64 -2.01 -3.22
N ASP A 147 -12.35 -2.16 -2.11
CA ASP A 147 -13.22 -3.30 -1.85
C ASP A 147 -14.28 -3.47 -2.95
N VAL A 148 -14.84 -2.36 -3.42
CA VAL A 148 -15.85 -2.31 -4.49
C VAL A 148 -15.25 -2.54 -5.87
N LEU A 149 -14.07 -1.99 -6.16
CA LEU A 149 -13.53 -1.93 -7.52
C LEU A 149 -12.44 -2.97 -7.82
N GLN A 150 -11.92 -3.70 -6.83
CA GLN A 150 -10.83 -4.68 -7.00
C GLN A 150 -11.15 -5.79 -8.02
N TRP A 151 -12.43 -6.14 -8.20
CA TRP A 151 -12.87 -7.17 -9.16
C TRP A 151 -13.26 -6.59 -10.52
N THR A 152 -13.12 -5.28 -10.71
CA THR A 152 -13.47 -4.58 -11.95
C THR A 152 -12.25 -4.47 -12.85
N ALA A 153 -12.44 -4.61 -14.17
CA ALA A 153 -11.36 -4.39 -15.13
C ALA A 153 -10.72 -2.99 -14.92
N PRO A 154 -9.38 -2.85 -14.92
CA PRO A 154 -8.70 -1.61 -14.53
C PRO A 154 -9.18 -0.36 -15.30
N ALA A 155 -9.46 -0.51 -16.60
CA ALA A 155 -9.97 0.59 -17.42
C ALA A 155 -11.35 1.09 -16.95
N LEU A 156 -12.24 0.18 -16.56
CA LEU A 156 -13.56 0.52 -16.04
C LEU A 156 -13.47 1.04 -14.59
N ALA A 157 -12.60 0.46 -13.76
CA ALA A 157 -12.33 0.95 -12.40
C ALA A 157 -11.91 2.42 -12.42
N ARG A 158 -10.98 2.82 -13.31
CA ARG A 158 -10.56 4.21 -13.49
C ARG A 158 -11.70 5.15 -13.93
N GLN A 159 -12.60 4.67 -14.80
CA GLN A 159 -13.77 5.47 -15.18
C GLN A 159 -14.71 5.72 -13.99
N VAL A 160 -14.95 4.69 -13.18
CA VAL A 160 -15.77 4.81 -11.97
C VAL A 160 -15.10 5.70 -10.93
N GLU A 161 -13.80 5.48 -10.68
CA GLU A 161 -12.96 6.30 -9.79
C GLU A 161 -13.08 7.78 -10.12
N SER A 162 -12.92 8.17 -11.39
CA SER A 162 -12.98 9.58 -11.81
C SER A 162 -14.32 10.28 -11.48
N ARG A 163 -15.41 9.50 -11.36
CA ARG A 163 -16.74 10.01 -11.03
C ARG A 163 -17.01 10.01 -9.54
N LEU A 164 -16.47 9.01 -8.81
CA LEU A 164 -16.72 8.83 -7.38
C LEU A 164 -15.78 9.67 -6.52
N LEU A 165 -14.50 9.76 -6.90
CA LEU A 165 -13.46 10.38 -6.07
C LEU A 165 -13.77 11.84 -5.69
N PRO A 166 -14.25 12.73 -6.59
CA PRO A 166 -14.60 14.10 -6.21
C PRO A 166 -15.69 14.19 -5.13
N ARG A 167 -16.51 13.14 -4.98
CA ARG A 167 -17.61 13.06 -4.01
C ARG A 167 -17.25 12.27 -2.77
N ALA A 168 -16.12 11.57 -2.76
CA ALA A 168 -15.76 10.66 -1.67
C ALA A 168 -15.64 11.39 -0.32
N ALA A 169 -15.13 12.63 -0.32
CA ALA A 169 -15.03 13.47 0.87
C ALA A 169 -16.40 13.81 1.51
N GLU A 170 -17.49 13.75 0.73
CA GLU A 170 -18.86 14.07 1.18
C GLU A 170 -19.58 12.87 1.81
N TRP A 171 -19.05 11.65 1.64
CA TRP A 171 -19.73 10.44 2.11
C TRP A 171 -19.65 10.31 3.62
N THR A 172 -20.78 10.02 4.26
CA THR A 172 -20.79 9.57 5.66
C THR A 172 -20.59 8.06 5.69
N LEU A 173 -19.60 7.58 6.46
CA LEU A 173 -19.26 6.17 6.63
C LEU A 173 -19.78 5.60 7.95
#